data_AF-S6CDS1-F1
#
_entry.id   AF-S6CDS1-F1
#
_cell.length_a   1.000
_cell.length_b   1.000
_cell.length_c   1.000
_cell.angle_alpha   90.00
_cell.angle_beta   90.00
_cell.angle_gamma   90.00
#
_symmetry.space_group_name_H-M   'P 1'
#
loop_
_entity.id
_entity.type
_entity.pdbx_description
1 polymer ?
#
loop_
_entity_poly.entity_id
_entity_poly.type
_entity_poly.pdbx_seq_one_letter_code
_entity_poly.pdbx_strand_id
1 'polypeptide(L)' 'ERYWVKFHFKTMQGHRHWTNAEAETVIGRTRESTQEDLFTSIDKGDYPKWKVQVQIMPELDADKTPYNPFDLTKVW' A
#
# COMPACT_ATOMS: atom_id res chain seq x y z
N GLU A 1 17.70 -18.13 -14.97
CA GLU A 1 16.88 -17.04 -15.51
C GLU A 1 16.60 -16.04 -14.40
N ARG A 2 16.51 -14.73 -14.70
CA ARG A 2 16.31 -13.67 -13.71
C ARG A 2 15.03 -12.88 -13.99
N TYR A 3 14.37 -12.48 -12.91
CA TYR A 3 13.16 -11.67 -12.94
C TYR A 3 13.24 -10.51 -11.95
N TRP A 4 12.74 -9.36 -12.37
CA TRP A 4 12.48 -8.23 -11.51
C TRP A 4 11.07 -8.32 -10.96
N VAL A 5 10.89 -7.96 -9.68
CA VAL A 5 9.62 -8.13 -8.98
C VAL A 5 9.23 -6.85 -8.27
N LYS A 6 7.95 -6.48 -8.40
CA LYS A 6 7.29 -5.52 -7.52
C LYS A 6 6.26 -6.24 -6.67
N PHE A 7 6.37 -6.08 -5.35
CA PHE A 7 5.43 -6.64 -4.39
C PHE A 7 4.28 -5.67 -4.13
N HIS A 8 3.06 -6.21 -4.13
CA HIS A 8 1.84 -5.45 -3.87
C HIS A 8 1.06 -6.11 -2.75
N PHE A 9 0.68 -5.29 -1.76
CA PHE A 9 -0.23 -5.69 -0.70
C PHE A 9 -1.57 -4.98 -0.94
N LYS A 10 -2.54 -5.69 -1.51
CA LYS A 10 -3.87 -5.11 -1.78
C LYS A 10 -4.77 -5.31 -0.56
N THR A 11 -5.18 -4.21 0.07
CA THR A 11 -6.12 -4.23 1.21
C THR A 11 -7.43 -4.89 0.80
N MET A 12 -7.98 -5.74 1.68
CA MET A 12 -9.30 -6.36 1.50
C MET A 12 -10.42 -5.56 2.18
N GLN A 13 -10.06 -4.50 2.93
CA GLN A 13 -10.97 -3.60 3.62
C GLN A 13 -11.47 -2.47 2.71
N GLY A 14 -10.89 -2.35 1.52
CA GLY A 14 -11.05 -1.21 0.63
C GLY A 14 -10.15 -0.03 1.03
N HIS A 15 -10.12 1.00 0.21
CA HIS A 15 -9.38 2.22 0.48
C HIS A 15 -10.31 3.31 1.04
N ARG A 16 -9.94 3.87 2.18
CA ARG A 16 -10.63 5.01 2.81
C ARG A 16 -9.58 6.06 3.13
N HIS A 17 -9.95 7.31 2.90
CA HIS A 17 -9.04 8.44 3.02
C HIS A 17 -9.81 9.59 3.68
N TRP A 18 -9.08 10.45 4.38
CA TRP A 18 -9.58 11.74 4.80
C TRP A 18 -9.21 12.80 3.77
N THR A 19 -10.09 13.77 3.61
CA THR A 19 -9.70 15.08 3.06
C THR A 19 -8.75 15.79 4.04
N ASN A 20 -8.04 16.81 3.56
CA ASN A 20 -7.12 17.57 4.42
C ASN A 20 -7.83 18.19 5.63
N ALA A 21 -9.04 18.72 5.44
CA ALA A 21 -9.82 19.34 6.52
C ALA A 21 -10.32 18.30 7.56
N GLU A 22 -10.72 17.11 7.10
CA GLU A 22 -11.08 16.01 8.00
C GLU A 22 -9.87 15.53 8.79
N ALA A 23 -8.72 15.36 8.12
CA ALA A 23 -7.48 14.93 8.76
C ALA A 23 -7.02 15.92 9.85
N GLU A 24 -7.10 17.23 9.58
CA GLU A 24 -6.78 18.27 10.57
C GLU A 24 -7.69 18.13 11.82
N THR A 25 -8.98 17.90 11.61
CA THR A 25 -9.93 17.72 12.71
C THR A 25 -9.67 16.43 13.49
N VAL A 26 -9.40 15.31 12.81
CA VAL A 26 -9.15 14.01 13.45
C VAL A 26 -7.86 14.05 14.28
N ILE A 27 -6.76 14.50 13.67
CA ILE A 27 -5.46 14.56 14.34
C ILE A 27 -5.43 15.61 15.45
N GLY A 28 -6.19 16.69 15.30
CA GLY A 28 -6.39 17.68 16.37
C GLY A 28 -7.08 17.10 17.61
N ARG A 29 -7.92 16.07 17.45
CA ARG A 29 -8.57 15.36 18.58
C ARG A 29 -7.66 14.29 19.17
N THR A 30 -7.09 13.43 18.34
CA THR A 30 -6.12 12.41 18.75
C THR A 30 -5.13 12.12 17.63
N ARG A 31 -3.85 12.08 17.97
CA ARG A 31 -2.78 11.67 17.04
C ARG A 31 -2.75 10.16 16.85
N GLU A 32 -3.41 9.41 17.73
CA GLU A 32 -3.38 7.95 17.77
C GLU A 32 -4.50 7.31 16.96
N SER A 33 -5.31 8.09 16.22
CA SER A 33 -6.55 7.61 15.57
C SER A 33 -6.37 6.35 14.72
N THR A 34 -5.25 6.22 13.99
CA THR A 34 -5.00 5.06 13.13
C THR A 34 -4.44 3.86 13.91
N GLN A 35 -3.70 4.11 15.00
CA GLN A 35 -3.21 3.06 15.88
C GLN A 35 -4.34 2.49 16.74
N GLU A 36 -5.21 3.35 17.28
CA GLU A 36 -6.42 2.98 18.01
C GLU A 36 -7.36 2.14 17.13
N ASP A 37 -7.57 2.53 15.87
CA ASP A 37 -8.37 1.77 14.89
C ASP A 37 -7.80 0.37 14.66
N LEU A 38 -6.49 0.26 14.41
CA LEU A 38 -5.82 -1.03 14.21
C LEU A 38 -5.90 -1.91 15.47
N PHE A 39 -5.56 -1.36 16.63
CA PHE A 39 -5.57 -2.09 17.90
C PHE A 39 -6.98 -2.60 18.22
N THR A 40 -7.97 -1.72 18.15
CA THR A 40 -9.37 -2.05 18.45
C THR A 40 -9.94 -3.04 17.44
N SER A 41 -9.58 -2.96 16.16
CA SER A 41 -10.01 -3.94 15.16
C SER A 41 -9.48 -5.33 15.49
N ILE A 42 -8.22 -5.44 15.88
CA ILE A 42 -7.62 -6.73 16.29
C ILE A 42 -8.29 -7.27 17.55
N ASP A 43 -8.53 -6.42 18.56
CA ASP A 43 -9.19 -6.80 19.82
C ASP A 43 -10.62 -7.33 19.59
N LYS A 44 -11.35 -6.74 18.63
CA LYS A 44 -12.70 -7.17 18.24
C LYS A 44 -12.73 -8.42 17.34
N GLY A 45 -11.58 -8.94 16.92
CA GLY A 45 -11.49 -10.05 15.97
C GLY A 45 -11.68 -9.65 14.49
N ASP A 46 -11.77 -8.36 14.20
CA ASP A 46 -11.84 -7.79 12.84
C ASP A 46 -10.43 -7.68 12.24
N TYR A 47 -9.78 -8.83 12.04
CA TYR A 47 -8.38 -8.86 11.58
C TYR A 47 -8.22 -8.27 10.17
N PRO A 48 -7.36 -7.25 9.98
CA PRO A 48 -7.11 -6.67 8.68
C PRO A 48 -6.39 -7.67 7.76
N LYS A 49 -6.71 -7.67 6.47
CA LYS A 49 -6.21 -8.66 5.50
C LYS A 49 -5.68 -8.00 4.24
N TRP A 50 -4.61 -8.55 3.70
CA TRP A 50 -4.06 -8.13 2.43
C TRP A 50 -3.87 -9.32 1.50
N LYS A 51 -4.25 -9.14 0.24
CA LYS A 51 -3.89 -10.06 -0.83
C LYS A 51 -2.50 -9.70 -1.33
N VAL A 52 -1.55 -10.60 -1.14
CA VAL A 52 -0.19 -10.46 -1.67
C VAL A 52 -0.20 -10.80 -3.15
N GLN A 53 0.30 -9.87 -3.96
CA GLN A 53 0.44 -10.03 -5.40
C GLN A 53 1.86 -9.62 -5.82
N VAL A 54 2.36 -10.24 -6.87
CA VAL A 54 3.66 -9.89 -7.46
C VAL A 54 3.46 -9.55 -8.93
N GLN A 55 4.05 -8.44 -9.36
CA GLN A 55 4.30 -8.18 -10.77
C GLN A 55 5.69 -8.72 -11.09
N ILE A 56 5.80 -9.45 -12.19
CA ILE A 56 7.02 -10.17 -12.58
C ILE A 56 7.43 -9.67 -13.96
N MET A 57 8.68 -9.24 -14.09
CA MET A 57 9.27 -8.78 -15.34
C MET A 57 10.52 -9.62 -15.65
N PRO A 58 10.56 -10.35 -16.77
CA PRO A 58 11.79 -11.01 -17.24
C PRO A 58 12.91 -9.99 -17.43
N GLU A 59 14.15 -10.38 -17.14
CA GLU A 59 15.31 -9.47 -17.27
C GLU A 59 15.40 -8.81 -18.66
N LEU A 60 15.09 -9.55 -19.73
CA LEU A 60 15.14 -9.06 -21.11
C LEU A 60 14.05 -8.04 -21.46
N ASP A 61 13.02 -7.91 -20.64
CA ASP A 61 11.94 -6.92 -20.83
C ASP A 61 12.25 -5.60 -20.12
N ALA A 62 13.26 -5.56 -19.24
CA ALA A 62 13.66 -4.35 -18.53
C ALA A 62 14.09 -3.22 -19.49
N ASP A 63 14.80 -3.55 -20.56
CA ASP A 63 15.26 -2.56 -21.55
C ASP A 63 14.14 -2.09 -22.50
N LYS A 64 12.96 -2.74 -22.45
CA LYS A 64 11.80 -2.38 -23.30
C LYS A 64 10.88 -1.36 -22.62
N THR A 65 11.10 -1.04 -21.35
CA THR A 65 10.28 -0.06 -20.64
C THR A 65 10.62 1.36 -21.12
N PRO A 66 9.63 2.27 -21.26
CA PRO A 66 9.85 3.63 -21.75
C PRO A 66 10.59 4.55 -20.74
N TYR A 67 10.94 4.01 -19.57
CA TYR A 67 11.69 4.65 -18.50
C TYR A 67 12.57 3.61 -17.81
N ASN A 68 13.48 4.03 -16.93
CA ASN A 68 14.28 3.10 -16.13
C ASN A 68 13.36 2.30 -15.18
N PRO A 69 13.26 0.96 -15.28
CA PRO A 69 12.35 0.15 -14.46
C PRO A 69 12.73 0.12 -12.97
N PHE A 70 13.93 0.61 -12.64
CA PHE A 70 14.44 0.78 -11.27
C PHE A 70 14.27 2.22 -10.73
N ASP A 71 13.71 3.14 -11.52
CA ASP A 71 13.31 4.46 -11.03
C ASP A 71 12.10 4.31 -10.09
N LEU A 72 12.32 4.59 -8.80
CA LEU A 72 11.30 4.47 -7.75
C LEU A 72 10.16 5.49 -7.90
N THR A 73 10.29 6.49 -8.78
CA THR A 73 9.21 7.43 -9.11
C THR A 73 8.24 6.89 -10.18
N LYS A 74 8.49 5.68 -10.73
CA LYS A 74 7.69 5.06 -11.80
C LYS A 74 6.95 3.79 -11.33
N VAL A 75 5.76 3.58 -11.89
CA VAL A 75 4.95 2.38 -11.70
C VAL A 75 4.89 1.62 -13.02
N TRP A 76 5.21 0.32 -12.96
CA TRP A 76 5.02 -0.67 -14.03
C TRP A 76 4.10 -1.77 -13.52
#